data_AF-A0AAA9ZSD4-F1
#
_entry.id   AF-A0AAA9ZSD4-F1
#
_cell.length_a   1.000
_cell.length_b   1.000
_cell.length_c   1.000
_cell.angle_alpha   90.00
_cell.angle_beta   90.00
_cell.angle_gamma   90.00
#
_symmetry.space_group_name_H-M   'P 1'
#
loop_
_entity.id
_entity.type
_entity.pdbx_description
1 polymer ?
#
loop_
_entity_poly.entity_id
_entity_poly.type
_entity_poly.pdbx_seq_one_letter_code
_entity_poly.pdbx_strand_id
1 'polypeptide(L)'
;MNRFNRFTALNRQFANTSRSTPIRVFCQKSSPFPSKWRLAPASSNYANHWRLDRAFSWILLGAIPLGLAYPSKAMDVVIAVCVVGHQQTGLSSVVTDYVRTDFLRGMATKAVQGATMALSAATLAGLLYLTFADIGITETVRRIWAVEPKKSEVV
;
A
#
# COMPACT_ATOMS: atom_id res chain seq x y z
N MET A 1 -33.99 71.51 4.85
CA MET A 1 -33.93 70.48 3.78
C MET A 1 -32.47 70.16 3.47
N ASN A 2 -32.17 68.90 3.10
CA ASN A 2 -30.88 68.33 2.66
C ASN A 2 -29.98 67.62 3.70
N ARG A 3 -30.50 66.59 4.39
CA ARG A 3 -29.66 65.58 5.10
C ARG A 3 -30.04 64.11 4.81
N PHE A 4 -30.58 63.82 3.63
CA PHE A 4 -31.05 62.46 3.27
C PHE A 4 -30.43 61.83 2.02
N ASN A 5 -29.29 62.35 1.52
CA ASN A 5 -28.61 61.81 0.32
C ASN A 5 -27.19 61.24 0.56
N ARG A 6 -26.78 60.96 1.80
CA ARG A 6 -25.44 60.39 2.11
C ARG A 6 -25.42 58.91 2.52
N PHE A 7 -26.56 58.22 2.52
CA PHE A 7 -26.60 56.79 2.87
C PHE A 7 -26.64 55.85 1.65
N THR A 8 -26.81 56.36 0.44
CA THR A 8 -26.90 55.54 -0.79
C THR A 8 -25.57 55.34 -1.53
N ALA A 9 -24.47 55.96 -1.10
CA ALA A 9 -23.16 55.78 -1.75
C ALA A 9 -22.25 54.73 -1.07
N LEU A 10 -22.50 54.37 0.20
CA LEU A 10 -21.69 53.38 0.92
C LEU A 10 -22.12 51.93 0.68
N ASN A 11 -23.35 51.70 0.22
CA ASN A 11 -23.85 50.34 0.00
C ASN A 11 -23.45 49.73 -1.36
N ARG A 12 -22.78 50.51 -2.23
CA ARG A 12 -22.34 50.05 -3.57
C ARG A 12 -20.88 49.57 -3.60
N GLN A 13 -20.16 49.63 -2.49
CA GLN A 13 -18.79 49.10 -2.40
C GLN A 13 -18.73 47.64 -1.91
N PHE A 14 -19.79 47.11 -1.31
CA PHE A 14 -19.82 45.73 -0.82
C PHE A 14 -20.37 44.70 -1.83
N ALA A 15 -20.82 45.13 -3.00
CA ALA A 15 -21.38 44.25 -4.03
C ALA A 15 -20.38 43.80 -5.11
N ASN A 16 -19.10 44.19 -5.02
CA ASN A 16 -18.11 43.88 -6.05
C ASN A 16 -16.73 43.48 -5.51
N THR A 17 -16.70 42.56 -4.55
CA THR A 17 -15.51 41.77 -4.25
C THR A 17 -15.86 40.28 -4.24
N SER A 18 -16.39 39.81 -5.37
CA SER A 18 -16.31 38.39 -5.73
C SER A 18 -14.87 38.07 -6.10
N ARG A 19 -14.04 37.82 -5.09
CA ARG A 19 -12.78 37.09 -5.23
C ARG A 19 -12.39 36.53 -3.87
N SER A 20 -12.99 35.41 -3.52
CA SER A 20 -12.53 34.50 -2.50
C SER A 20 -11.10 34.05 -2.81
N THR A 21 -10.11 34.77 -2.28
CA THR A 21 -8.75 34.27 -2.14
C THR A 21 -8.75 33.25 -1.00
N PRO A 22 -8.29 32.00 -1.22
CA PRO A 22 -8.42 30.95 -0.22
C PRO A 22 -7.53 31.23 0.98
N ILE A 23 -8.02 30.79 2.14
CA ILE A 23 -7.36 30.68 3.45
C ILE A 23 -6.12 29.77 3.33
N ARG A 24 -5.08 30.24 2.64
CA ARG A 24 -3.78 29.56 2.51
C ARG A 24 -2.59 30.49 2.72
N VAL A 25 -2.82 31.72 3.18
CA VAL A 25 -1.73 32.70 3.39
C VAL A 25 -1.30 32.80 4.86
N PHE A 26 -2.10 32.31 5.81
CA PHE A 26 -1.81 32.53 7.24
C PHE A 26 -0.89 31.47 7.88
N CYS A 27 -0.69 30.29 7.28
CA CYS A 27 0.17 29.25 7.86
C CYS A 27 1.63 29.29 7.35
N GLN A 28 1.99 30.25 6.50
CA GLN A 28 3.32 30.34 5.88
C GLN A 28 4.24 31.39 6.53
N LYS A 29 3.90 31.90 7.73
CA LYS A 29 4.73 32.90 8.42
C LYS A 29 5.67 32.27 9.46
N SER A 30 6.86 31.94 8.97
CA SER A 30 8.17 32.02 9.64
C SER A 30 8.30 31.47 11.07
N SER A 31 8.65 30.19 11.20
CA SER A 31 9.47 29.76 12.33
C SER A 31 10.92 30.25 12.13
N PRO A 32 11.59 30.82 13.15
CA PRO A 32 12.95 31.38 13.04
C PRO A 32 14.06 30.31 13.01
N PHE A 33 13.69 29.03 13.14
CA PHE A 33 14.60 27.92 12.98
C PHE A 33 14.51 27.37 11.55
N PRO A 34 15.64 27.05 10.88
CA PRO A 34 15.62 26.25 9.66
C PRO A 34 15.24 24.82 10.07
N SER A 35 13.98 24.62 10.41
CA SER A 35 13.42 23.30 10.42
C SER A 35 13.50 22.82 8.99
N LYS A 36 14.52 22.02 8.69
CA LYS A 36 14.59 21.20 7.47
C LYS A 36 13.49 20.14 7.55
N TRP A 37 12.23 20.56 7.68
CA TRP A 37 11.10 19.74 7.32
C TRP A 37 11.23 19.58 5.82
N ARG A 38 11.96 18.54 5.40
CA ARG A 38 11.97 18.10 4.02
C ARG A 38 10.52 17.75 3.72
N LEU A 39 9.80 18.68 3.11
CA LEU A 39 8.47 18.43 2.57
C LEU A 39 8.60 17.16 1.73
N ALA A 40 7.70 16.20 1.95
CA ALA A 40 7.65 15.00 1.15
C ALA A 40 7.65 15.42 -0.33
N PRO A 41 8.47 14.79 -1.20
CA PRO A 41 8.55 15.16 -2.60
C PRO A 41 7.14 15.16 -3.18
N ALA A 42 6.71 16.30 -3.73
CA ALA A 42 5.34 16.55 -4.18
C ALA A 42 4.88 15.61 -5.32
N SER A 43 5.77 14.80 -5.87
CA SER A 43 5.55 13.94 -7.04
C SER A 43 5.50 12.43 -6.72
N SER A 44 5.53 11.99 -5.46
CA SER A 44 5.38 10.57 -5.16
C SER A 44 3.89 10.20 -4.96
N ASN A 45 3.38 9.29 -5.77
CA ASN A 45 1.99 8.81 -5.71
C ASN A 45 1.78 7.84 -4.53
N TYR A 46 2.07 8.27 -3.30
CA TYR A 46 1.92 7.46 -2.08
C TYR A 46 0.49 6.93 -1.90
N ALA A 47 -0.51 7.72 -2.31
CA ALA A 47 -1.91 7.30 -2.29
C ALA A 47 -2.18 6.07 -3.16
N ASN A 48 -1.51 5.92 -4.31
CA ASN A 48 -1.68 4.75 -5.18
C ASN A 48 -1.03 3.50 -4.60
N HIS A 49 0.15 3.64 -4.00
CA HIS A 49 0.78 2.54 -3.25
C HIS A 49 -0.12 2.05 -2.12
N TRP A 50 -0.62 2.96 -1.29
CA TRP A 50 -1.52 2.62 -0.20
C TRP A 50 -2.81 1.93 -0.70
N ARG A 51 -3.42 2.43 -1.78
CA ARG A 51 -4.60 1.79 -2.39
C ARG A 51 -4.30 0.37 -2.88
N LEU A 52 -3.14 0.16 -3.49
CA LEU A 52 -2.71 -1.16 -3.97
C LEU A 52 -2.51 -2.14 -2.80
N ASP A 53 -1.89 -1.70 -1.71
CA ASP A 53 -1.70 -2.53 -0.52
C ASP A 53 -3.04 -2.99 0.06
N ARG A 54 -4.02 -2.06 0.11
CA ARG A 54 -5.37 -2.41 0.54
C ARG A 54 -6.01 -3.39 -0.44
N ALA A 55 -5.92 -3.16 -1.74
CA ALA A 55 -6.52 -4.02 -2.76
C ALA A 55 -6.04 -5.49 -2.62
N PHE A 56 -4.74 -5.73 -2.47
CA PHE A 56 -4.22 -7.09 -2.25
C PHE A 56 -4.76 -7.71 -0.95
N SER A 57 -4.87 -6.92 0.12
CA SER A 57 -5.42 -7.41 1.40
C SER A 57 -6.89 -7.81 1.29
N TRP A 58 -7.71 -6.99 0.62
CA TRP A 58 -9.13 -7.27 0.40
C TRP A 58 -9.35 -8.48 -0.51
N ILE A 59 -8.58 -8.59 -1.60
CA ILE A 59 -8.68 -9.74 -2.51
C ILE A 59 -8.26 -11.01 -1.78
N LEU A 60 -7.15 -10.98 -1.04
CA LEU A 60 -6.67 -12.15 -0.32
C LEU A 60 -7.66 -12.62 0.76
N LEU A 61 -8.30 -11.68 1.46
CA LEU A 61 -9.33 -11.99 2.46
C LEU A 61 -10.50 -12.80 1.88
N GLY A 62 -10.92 -12.50 0.65
CA GLY A 62 -11.96 -13.27 -0.05
C GLY A 62 -11.43 -14.52 -0.76
N ALA A 63 -10.21 -14.46 -1.31
CA ALA A 63 -9.64 -15.53 -2.11
C ALA A 63 -9.28 -16.77 -1.29
N ILE A 64 -8.80 -16.61 -0.05
CA ILE A 64 -8.46 -17.75 0.83
C ILE A 64 -9.68 -18.64 1.13
N PRO A 65 -10.79 -18.13 1.71
CA PRO A 65 -11.95 -18.98 2.00
C PRO A 65 -12.58 -19.54 0.72
N LEU A 66 -12.65 -18.74 -0.35
CA LEU A 66 -13.23 -19.19 -1.61
C LEU A 66 -12.40 -20.29 -2.29
N GLY A 67 -11.06 -20.16 -2.28
CA GLY A 67 -10.16 -21.16 -2.86
C GLY A 67 -10.14 -22.48 -2.09
N LEU A 68 -10.31 -22.44 -0.76
CA LEU A 68 -10.41 -23.67 0.05
C LEU A 68 -11.75 -24.39 -0.14
N ALA A 69 -12.84 -23.63 -0.32
CA ALA A 69 -14.17 -24.19 -0.60
C ALA A 69 -14.27 -24.76 -2.03
N TYR A 70 -13.78 -24.01 -3.03
CA TYR A 70 -13.83 -24.37 -4.44
C TYR A 70 -12.42 -24.35 -5.05
N PRO A 71 -11.66 -25.45 -4.93
CA PRO A 71 -10.32 -25.54 -5.48
C PRO A 71 -10.39 -25.47 -7.01
N SER A 72 -9.74 -24.46 -7.57
CA SER A 72 -9.64 -24.29 -9.02
C SER A 72 -8.32 -23.63 -9.38
N LYS A 73 -7.79 -23.99 -10.55
CA LYS A 73 -6.51 -23.44 -11.04
C LYS A 73 -6.55 -21.91 -11.18
N ALA A 74 -7.71 -21.35 -11.56
CA ALA A 74 -7.89 -19.90 -11.63
C ALA A 74 -7.76 -19.24 -10.26
N MET A 75 -8.40 -19.82 -9.23
CA MET A 75 -8.30 -19.31 -7.86
C MET A 75 -6.88 -19.45 -7.30
N ASP A 76 -6.18 -20.55 -7.62
CA ASP A 76 -4.78 -20.74 -7.23
C ASP A 76 -3.87 -19.64 -7.82
N VAL A 77 -4.05 -19.26 -9.09
CA VAL A 77 -3.29 -18.15 -9.70
C VAL A 77 -3.60 -16.83 -9.00
N VAL A 78 -4.88 -16.55 -8.70
CA VAL A 78 -5.28 -15.32 -7.97
C VAL A 78 -4.64 -15.28 -6.59
N ILE A 79 -4.69 -16.39 -5.85
CA ILE A 79 -4.07 -16.51 -4.52
C ILE A 79 -2.56 -16.33 -4.64
N ALA A 80 -1.90 -16.97 -5.62
CA ALA A 80 -0.45 -16.84 -5.83
C ALA A 80 -0.02 -15.39 -6.03
N VAL A 81 -0.67 -14.68 -6.96
CA VAL A 81 -0.34 -13.29 -7.28
C VAL A 81 -0.65 -12.37 -6.09
N CYS A 82 -1.79 -12.57 -5.42
CA CYS A 82 -2.19 -11.69 -4.32
C CYS A 82 -1.36 -11.90 -3.05
N VAL A 83 -1.01 -13.15 -2.71
CA VAL A 83 -0.12 -13.48 -1.59
C VAL A 83 1.24 -12.82 -1.80
N VAL A 84 1.84 -13.00 -2.98
CA VAL A 84 3.17 -12.42 -3.26
C VAL A 84 3.10 -10.90 -3.34
N GLY A 85 2.06 -10.33 -3.94
CA GLY A 85 1.86 -8.87 -3.99
C GLY A 85 1.71 -8.24 -2.59
N HIS A 86 0.96 -8.89 -1.71
CA HIS A 86 0.80 -8.48 -0.31
C HIS A 86 2.12 -8.62 0.47
N GLN A 87 2.83 -9.72 0.31
CA GLN A 87 4.13 -9.94 0.93
C GLN A 87 5.17 -8.94 0.45
N GLN A 88 5.22 -8.64 -0.84
CA GLN A 88 6.23 -7.74 -1.41
C GLN A 88 6.07 -6.30 -0.92
N THR A 89 4.83 -5.80 -0.85
CA THR A 89 4.53 -4.46 -0.33
C THR A 89 4.79 -4.37 1.18
N GLY A 90 4.42 -5.40 1.93
CA GLY A 90 4.72 -5.54 3.36
C GLY A 90 6.22 -5.60 3.65
N LEU A 91 6.96 -6.51 3.01
CA LEU A 91 8.41 -6.65 3.18
C LEU A 91 9.16 -5.38 2.78
N SER A 92 8.75 -4.73 1.69
CA SER A 92 9.35 -3.46 1.29
C SER A 92 9.23 -2.40 2.39
N SER A 93 8.13 -2.39 3.14
CA SER A 93 7.93 -1.46 4.26
C SER A 93 8.81 -1.83 5.46
N VAL A 94 8.89 -3.12 5.79
CA VAL A 94 9.78 -3.64 6.86
C VAL A 94 11.25 -3.29 6.56
N VAL A 95 11.69 -3.47 5.31
CA VAL A 95 13.05 -3.12 4.90
C VAL A 95 13.31 -1.63 5.07
N THR A 96 12.38 -0.75 4.70
CA THR A 96 12.57 0.70 4.87
C THR A 96 12.60 1.14 6.32
N ASP A 97 11.88 0.44 7.21
CA ASP A 97 11.81 0.78 8.63
C ASP A 97 13.07 0.35 9.40
N TYR A 98 13.65 -0.80 9.07
CA TYR A 98 14.77 -1.38 9.82
C TYR A 98 16.14 -1.21 9.15
N VAL A 99 16.22 -1.07 7.82
CA VAL A 99 17.50 -0.95 7.11
C VAL A 99 17.89 0.52 6.98
N ARG A 100 18.46 1.07 8.06
CA ARG A 100 18.87 2.48 8.12
C ARG A 100 20.10 2.74 7.24
N THR A 101 19.96 3.62 6.26
CA THR A 101 21.01 4.01 5.30
C THR A 101 22.26 4.60 5.96
N ASP A 102 22.09 5.23 7.12
CA ASP A 102 23.18 5.90 7.85
C ASP A 102 24.15 4.90 8.49
N PHE A 103 23.65 3.73 8.90
CA PHE A 103 24.46 2.69 9.53
C PHE A 103 25.14 1.80 8.49
N LEU A 104 24.47 1.56 7.35
CA LEU A 104 24.89 0.59 6.34
C LEU A 104 25.35 1.26 5.04
N ARG A 105 26.34 2.17 5.11
CA ARG A 105 27.11 2.74 3.98
C ARG A 105 26.33 2.89 2.65
N GLY A 106 25.08 3.37 2.65
CA GLY A 106 24.21 3.66 1.49
C GLY A 106 23.88 2.51 0.49
N MET A 107 24.87 1.69 0.09
CA MET A 107 24.77 0.63 -0.92
C MET A 107 24.00 -0.59 -0.41
N ALA A 108 24.10 -0.90 0.88
CA ALA A 108 23.44 -2.07 1.47
C ALA A 108 21.92 -1.97 1.38
N THR A 109 21.34 -0.78 1.60
CA THR A 109 19.88 -0.59 1.50
C THR A 109 19.36 -0.86 0.09
N LYS A 110 20.13 -0.54 -0.95
CA LYS A 110 19.74 -0.85 -2.35
C LYS A 110 19.90 -2.33 -2.66
N ALA A 111 20.94 -2.97 -2.14
CA ALA A 111 21.12 -4.41 -2.27
C ALA A 111 19.98 -5.19 -1.59
N VAL A 112 19.61 -4.83 -0.36
CA VAL A 112 18.51 -5.49 0.37
C VAL A 112 17.17 -5.27 -0.35
N GLN A 113 16.87 -4.06 -0.81
CA GLN A 113 15.65 -3.79 -1.58
C GLN A 113 15.59 -4.63 -2.88
N GLY A 114 16.73 -4.77 -3.57
CA GLY A 114 16.86 -5.63 -4.74
C GLY A 114 16.69 -7.12 -4.41
N ALA A 115 17.27 -7.58 -3.30
CA ALA A 115 17.12 -8.93 -2.82
C ALA A 115 15.67 -9.26 -2.46
N THR A 116 14.94 -8.32 -1.83
CA THR A 116 13.50 -8.48 -1.56
C THR A 116 12.68 -8.62 -2.84
N MET A 117 12.99 -7.81 -3.88
CA MET A 117 12.35 -7.97 -5.19
C MET A 117 12.68 -9.31 -5.85
N ALA A 118 13.93 -9.75 -5.79
CA ALA A 118 14.36 -11.04 -6.34
C ALA A 118 13.70 -12.22 -5.62
N LEU A 119 13.61 -12.15 -4.29
CA LEU A 119 12.93 -13.16 -3.47
C LEU A 119 11.47 -13.28 -3.88
N SER A 120 10.74 -12.16 -3.97
CA SER A 120 9.34 -12.19 -4.38
C SER A 120 9.14 -12.67 -5.81
N ALA A 121 10.04 -12.34 -6.74
CA ALA A 121 10.00 -12.87 -8.10
C ALA A 121 10.21 -14.39 -8.13
N ALA A 122 11.17 -14.90 -7.35
CA ALA A 122 11.41 -16.34 -7.21
C ALA A 122 10.21 -17.05 -6.58
N THR A 123 9.61 -16.47 -5.53
CA THR A 123 8.40 -17.01 -4.89
C THR A 123 7.23 -17.03 -5.87
N LEU A 124 6.99 -15.96 -6.63
CA LEU A 124 5.93 -15.92 -7.64
C LEU A 124 6.14 -16.99 -8.71
N ALA A 125 7.36 -17.13 -9.22
CA ALA A 125 7.69 -18.16 -10.20
C ALA A 125 7.43 -19.57 -9.66
N GLY A 126 7.84 -19.85 -8.40
CA GLY A 126 7.59 -21.12 -7.74
C GLY A 126 6.09 -21.43 -7.55
N LEU A 127 5.30 -20.45 -7.11
CA LEU A 127 3.86 -20.63 -6.91
C LEU A 127 3.10 -20.81 -8.23
N LEU A 128 3.49 -20.09 -9.29
CA LEU A 128 2.92 -20.29 -10.63
C LEU A 128 3.33 -21.64 -11.20
N TYR A 129 4.57 -22.08 -10.97
CA TYR A 129 5.01 -23.42 -11.35
C TYR A 129 4.18 -24.50 -10.66
N LEU A 130 3.94 -24.40 -9.35
CA LEU A 130 3.04 -25.33 -8.63
C LEU A 130 1.60 -25.32 -9.16
N THR A 131 1.15 -24.16 -9.64
CA THR A 131 -0.22 -24.04 -10.16
C THR A 131 -0.36 -24.67 -11.56
N PHE A 132 0.62 -24.47 -12.45
CA PHE A 132 0.54 -24.95 -13.84
C PHE A 132 1.15 -26.34 -14.07
N ALA A 133 2.25 -26.68 -13.39
CA ALA A 133 2.97 -27.93 -13.57
C ALA A 133 2.61 -29.01 -12.53
N ASP A 134 1.99 -28.64 -11.40
CA ASP A 134 1.66 -29.55 -10.30
C ASP A 134 0.14 -29.51 -9.97
N ILE A 135 -0.26 -30.05 -8.82
CA ILE A 135 -1.63 -30.21 -8.35
C ILE A 135 -2.30 -28.85 -8.05
N GLY A 136 -1.54 -27.84 -7.63
CA GLY A 136 -2.04 -26.49 -7.30
C GLY A 136 -2.02 -26.18 -5.81
N ILE A 137 -2.14 -24.90 -5.44
CA ILE A 137 -1.90 -24.40 -4.07
C ILE A 137 -2.98 -24.88 -3.10
N THR A 138 -4.26 -24.64 -3.42
CA THR A 138 -5.39 -24.98 -2.54
C THR A 138 -5.52 -26.49 -2.32
N GLU A 139 -5.33 -27.29 -3.38
CA GLU A 139 -5.30 -28.75 -3.28
C GLU A 139 -4.10 -29.27 -2.48
N THR A 140 -2.93 -28.63 -2.63
CA THR A 140 -1.76 -28.96 -1.81
C THR A 140 -2.05 -28.74 -0.33
N VAL A 141 -2.64 -27.60 0.04
CA VAL A 141 -3.03 -27.31 1.42
C VAL A 141 -4.02 -28.35 1.95
N ARG A 142 -5.01 -28.74 1.14
CA ARG A 142 -5.99 -29.77 1.51
C ARG A 142 -5.34 -31.12 1.78
N ARG A 143 -4.41 -31.55 0.92
CA ARG A 143 -3.69 -32.82 1.09
C ARG A 143 -2.81 -32.84 2.33
N ILE A 144 -2.11 -31.73 2.61
CA ILE A 144 -1.31 -31.58 3.84
C ILE A 144 -2.21 -31.72 5.07
N TRP A 145 -3.42 -31.16 5.03
CA TRP A 145 -4.36 -31.23 6.15
C TRP A 145 -5.03 -32.60 6.31
N ALA A 146 -5.04 -33.43 5.27
CA ALA A 146 -5.64 -34.76 5.28
C ALA A 146 -4.69 -35.87 5.74
N VAL A 147 -3.45 -35.54 6.13
CA VAL A 147 -2.47 -36.54 6.57
C VAL A 147 -2.84 -37.06 7.95
N GLU A 148 -3.23 -38.34 8.04
CA GLU A 148 -3.45 -39.04 9.31
C GLU A 148 -2.15 -39.72 9.80
N PRO A 149 -1.88 -39.73 11.12
CA PRO A 149 -0.72 -40.43 11.67
C PRO A 149 -0.84 -41.94 11.50
N LYS A 150 0.26 -42.59 11.11
CA LYS A 150 0.30 -44.06 10.99
C LYS A 150 0.01 -44.70 12.34
N LYS A 151 -1.06 -45.50 12.42
CA LYS A 151 -1.37 -46.30 13.61
C LYS A 151 -0.18 -47.22 13.88
N SER A 152 0.54 -47.00 14.99
CA SER A 152 1.57 -47.93 15.43
C SER A 152 0.88 -49.21 15.86
N GLU A 153 1.16 -50.31 15.16
CA GLU A 153 0.81 -51.65 15.63
C GLU A 153 1.57 -51.86 16.95
N VAL A 154 0.83 -51.82 18.06
CA VAL A 154 1.35 -52.18 19.37
C VAL A 154 1.51 -53.69 19.35
N VAL A 155 2.75 -54.14 19.20
CA VAL A 155 3.18 -55.55 19.34
C VAL A 155 3.09 -55.95 20.81
#